data_AF-A0A1Y3M5Q8-F1
#
_entry.id   AF-A0A1Y3M5Q8-F1
#
_cell.length_a   1.000
_cell.length_b   1.000
_cell.length_c   1.000
_cell.angle_alpha   90.00
_cell.angle_beta   90.00
_cell.angle_gamma   90.00
#
_symmetry.space_group_name_H-M   'P 1'
#
loop_
_entity.id
_entity.type
_entity.pdbx_description
1 polymer ?
#
loop_
_entity_poly.entity_id
_entity_poly.type
_entity_poly.pdbx_seq_one_letter_code
_entity_poly.pdbx_strand_id
1 'polypeptide(L)'
;DNGGVHFNSSIINKVAYLIAKGGTHNSVTVKGIGEDKMFDIFHYANTDELNMTSGFSELRSACLRVAANKYGANSTEVQAVQKAFDAAKIK
;
A
#
# COMPACT_ATOMS: atom_id res chain seq x y z
N ASP A 1 23.31 1.59 5.28
CA ASP A 1 21.86 1.29 5.09
C ASP A 1 21.02 1.55 6.35
N ASN A 2 21.49 2.29 7.36
CA ASN A 2 20.71 2.79 8.51
C ASN A 2 19.60 1.85 9.04
N GLY A 3 19.89 0.56 9.24
CA GLY A 3 18.88 -0.46 9.61
C GLY A 3 18.22 -1.20 8.42
N GLY A 4 18.87 -1.26 7.26
CA GLY A 4 18.37 -1.97 6.09
C GLY A 4 17.40 -1.15 5.22
N VAL A 5 17.41 0.20 5.29
CA VAL A 5 16.33 1.02 4.70
C VAL A 5 16.15 0.83 3.19
N HIS A 6 17.23 0.71 2.42
CA HIS A 6 17.15 0.47 0.99
C HIS A 6 16.74 -0.98 0.69
N PHE A 7 17.25 -1.95 1.46
CA PHE A 7 16.80 -3.34 1.32
C PHE A 7 15.30 -3.49 1.62
N ASN A 8 14.84 -2.96 2.76
CA ASN A 8 13.47 -3.03 3.25
C ASN A 8 12.50 -2.22 2.39
N SER A 9 12.97 -1.16 1.71
CA SER A 9 12.14 -0.39 0.77
C SER A 9 11.52 -1.25 -0.34
N SER A 10 12.22 -2.33 -0.74
CA SER A 10 11.74 -3.29 -1.74
C SER A 10 10.39 -3.91 -1.39
N ILE A 11 10.10 -4.06 -0.09
CA ILE A 11 8.82 -4.60 0.39
C ILE A 11 7.68 -3.65 0.02
N ILE A 12 7.84 -2.35 0.30
CA ILE A 12 6.82 -1.33 -0.03
C ILE A 12 6.77 -1.07 -1.55
N ASN A 13 7.90 -1.13 -2.25
CA ASN A 13 7.92 -1.09 -3.71
C ASN A 13 7.09 -2.23 -4.31
N LYS A 14 7.16 -3.43 -3.73
CA LYS A 14 6.34 -4.57 -4.17
C LYS A 14 4.86 -4.35 -3.88
N VAL A 15 4.50 -3.78 -2.73
CA VAL A 15 3.11 -3.39 -2.41
C VAL A 15 2.58 -2.38 -3.43
N ALA A 16 3.32 -1.31 -3.71
CA ALA A 16 2.95 -0.30 -4.69
C ALA A 16 2.77 -0.92 -6.09
N TYR A 17 3.69 -1.78 -6.53
CA TYR A 17 3.57 -2.53 -7.78
C TYR A 17 2.28 -3.35 -7.85
N LEU A 18 1.96 -4.09 -6.78
CA LEU A 18 0.75 -4.92 -6.73
C LEU A 18 -0.53 -4.08 -6.76
N ILE A 19 -0.55 -2.93 -6.10
CA ILE A 19 -1.70 -2.01 -6.16
C ILE A 19 -1.86 -1.47 -7.59
N ALA A 20 -0.78 -1.03 -8.24
CA ALA A 20 -0.86 -0.46 -9.58
C ALA A 20 -1.19 -1.50 -10.66
N LYS A 21 -0.44 -2.60 -10.72
CA LYS A 21 -0.49 -3.57 -11.83
C LYS A 21 -1.24 -4.86 -11.48
N GLY A 22 -1.45 -5.15 -10.21
CA GLY A 22 -1.99 -6.43 -9.76
C GLY A 22 -0.98 -7.56 -9.84
N GLY A 23 -1.48 -8.78 -9.69
CA GLY A 23 -0.70 -10.02 -9.78
C GLY A 23 -0.83 -10.88 -8.52
N THR A 24 -0.14 -12.02 -8.52
CA THR A 24 -0.14 -12.95 -7.40
C THR A 24 1.22 -12.93 -6.71
N HIS A 25 1.23 -12.77 -5.38
CA HIS A 25 2.43 -12.85 -4.56
C HIS A 25 2.10 -13.47 -3.21
N ASN A 26 2.95 -14.39 -2.74
CA ASN A 26 2.71 -15.17 -1.50
C ASN A 26 1.29 -15.77 -1.41
N SER A 27 0.82 -16.31 -2.53
CA SER A 27 -0.51 -16.92 -2.71
C SER A 27 -1.70 -15.94 -2.56
N VAL A 28 -1.46 -14.64 -2.58
CA VAL A 28 -2.49 -13.60 -2.57
C VAL A 28 -2.56 -12.96 -3.95
N THR A 29 -3.75 -12.97 -4.57
CA THR A 29 -4.01 -12.34 -5.86
C THR A 29 -4.61 -10.95 -5.68
N VAL A 30 -3.92 -9.94 -6.20
CA VAL A 30 -4.32 -8.53 -6.19
C VAL A 30 -4.84 -8.14 -7.58
N LYS A 31 -6.01 -7.51 -7.63
CA LYS A 31 -6.50 -6.85 -8.84
C LYS A 31 -5.93 -5.44 -8.87
N GLY A 32 -5.13 -5.12 -9.89
CA GLY A 32 -4.53 -3.78 -10.03
C GLY A 32 -5.58 -2.71 -10.26
N ILE A 33 -5.33 -1.51 -9.75
CA ILE A 33 -6.21 -0.34 -9.86
C ILE A 33 -5.63 0.80 -10.71
N GLY A 34 -4.45 0.58 -11.30
CA GLY A 34 -3.74 1.58 -12.11
C GLY A 34 -2.73 2.40 -11.31
N GLU A 35 -1.76 2.97 -12.02
CA GLU A 35 -0.66 3.76 -11.43
C GLU A 35 -1.17 5.06 -10.81
N ASP A 36 -2.10 5.78 -11.46
CA ASP A 36 -2.62 7.06 -10.97
C ASP A 36 -3.27 6.91 -9.60
N LYS A 37 -4.14 5.90 -9.42
CA LYS A 37 -4.80 5.65 -8.14
C LYS A 37 -3.83 5.17 -7.07
N MET A 38 -2.86 4.35 -7.44
CA MET A 38 -1.79 3.93 -6.53
C MET A 38 -0.98 5.14 -6.05
N PHE A 39 -0.57 6.01 -6.97
CA PHE A 39 0.18 7.22 -6.68
C PHE A 39 -0.60 8.12 -5.73
N ASP A 40 -1.87 8.41 -6.03
CA ASP A 40 -2.75 9.20 -5.16
C ASP A 40 -2.80 8.64 -3.74
N ILE A 41 -3.01 7.33 -3.59
CA ILE A 41 -3.11 6.68 -2.28
C ILE A 41 -1.81 6.87 -1.48
N PHE A 42 -0.66 6.60 -2.10
CA PHE A 42 0.64 6.74 -1.44
C PHE A 42 1.01 8.19 -1.16
N HIS A 43 0.65 9.12 -2.05
CA HIS A 43 0.89 10.55 -1.87
C HIS A 43 0.19 11.06 -0.61
N TYR A 44 -1.14 10.90 -0.53
CA TYR A 44 -1.92 11.37 0.62
C TYR A 44 -1.60 10.59 1.90
N ALA A 45 -1.27 9.29 1.81
CA ALA A 45 -0.79 8.57 2.98
C ALA A 45 0.48 9.22 3.53
N ASN A 46 1.46 9.53 2.67
CA ASN A 46 2.73 10.10 3.08
C ASN A 46 2.62 11.55 3.57
N THR A 47 1.79 12.38 2.96
CA THR A 47 1.69 13.81 3.30
C THR A 47 0.76 14.09 4.47
N ASP A 48 -0.32 13.32 4.62
CA ASP A 48 -1.43 13.70 5.51
C ASP A 48 -1.56 12.76 6.72
N GLU A 49 -1.10 11.51 6.61
CA GLU A 49 -1.39 10.46 7.61
C GLU A 49 -0.16 9.97 8.37
N LEU A 50 1.03 10.04 7.77
CA LEU A 50 2.28 9.54 8.37
C LEU A 50 3.07 10.64 9.07
N ASN A 51 3.97 10.20 9.96
CA ASN A 51 4.90 11.06 10.68
C ASN A 51 6.30 10.44 10.73
N MET A 52 7.24 11.13 11.38
CA MET A 52 8.66 10.77 11.43
C MET A 52 8.95 9.39 12.06
N THR A 53 7.99 8.79 12.75
CA THR A 53 8.14 7.49 13.45
C THR A 53 7.30 6.37 12.85
N SER A 54 6.51 6.65 11.81
CA SER A 54 5.61 5.67 11.21
C SER A 54 6.37 4.47 10.61
N GLY A 55 5.89 3.27 10.90
CA GLY A 55 6.36 2.02 10.31
C GLY A 55 5.42 1.48 9.23
N PHE A 56 5.62 0.21 8.86
CA PHE A 56 4.87 -0.42 7.78
C PHE A 56 3.39 -0.68 8.13
N SER A 57 3.06 -0.94 9.39
CA SER A 57 1.68 -1.16 9.82
C SER A 57 0.88 0.16 9.84
N GLU A 58 1.53 1.27 10.24
CA GLU A 58 0.94 2.61 10.13
C GLU A 58 0.73 3.00 8.67
N LEU A 59 1.72 2.76 7.79
CA LEU A 59 1.60 2.99 6.35
C LEU A 59 0.42 2.21 5.74
N ARG A 60 0.26 0.93 6.10
CA ARG A 60 -0.89 0.13 5.67
C ARG A 60 -2.21 0.79 6.08
N SER A 61 -2.33 1.16 7.34
CA SER A 61 -3.55 1.79 7.89
C SER A 61 -3.85 3.12 7.20
N ALA A 62 -2.82 3.94 6.96
CA ALA A 62 -2.93 5.19 6.22
C ALA A 62 -3.45 4.99 4.80
N CYS A 63 -2.85 4.06 4.03
CA CYS A 63 -3.29 3.76 2.67
C CYS A 63 -4.75 3.27 2.63
N LEU A 64 -5.18 2.45 3.62
CA LEU A 64 -6.57 1.99 3.72
C LEU A 64 -7.53 3.16 4.01
N ARG A 65 -7.18 4.07 4.93
CA ARG A 65 -7.98 5.28 5.22
C ARG A 65 -8.11 6.16 3.99
N VAL A 66 -7.01 6.46 3.31
CA VAL A 66 -7.00 7.27 2.09
C VAL A 66 -7.85 6.62 0.99
N ALA A 67 -7.68 5.32 0.75
CA ALA A 67 -8.46 4.61 -0.25
C ALA A 67 -9.97 4.60 0.08
N ALA A 68 -10.33 4.39 1.35
CA ALA A 68 -11.72 4.42 1.78
C ALA A 68 -12.34 5.81 1.64
N ASN A 69 -11.59 6.86 1.99
CA ASN A 69 -12.05 8.25 1.91
C ASN A 69 -12.23 8.71 0.45
N LYS A 70 -11.31 8.34 -0.45
CA LYS A 70 -11.36 8.78 -1.87
C LYS A 70 -12.30 7.95 -2.74
N TYR A 71 -12.38 6.63 -2.50
CA TYR A 71 -13.05 5.70 -3.41
C TYR A 71 -14.23 4.96 -2.77
N GLY A 72 -14.41 5.09 -1.45
CA GLY A 72 -15.44 4.41 -0.67
C GLY A 72 -14.92 3.16 0.05
N ALA A 73 -15.49 2.87 1.22
CA ALA A 73 -15.02 1.79 2.11
C ALA A 73 -15.06 0.38 1.48
N ASN A 74 -16.01 0.13 0.58
CA ASN A 74 -16.18 -1.17 -0.10
C ASN A 74 -15.60 -1.21 -1.52
N SER A 75 -14.78 -0.21 -1.88
CA SER A 75 -14.23 -0.05 -3.22
C SER A 75 -13.20 -1.12 -3.59
N THR A 76 -12.94 -1.24 -4.90
CA THR A 76 -11.88 -2.12 -5.41
C THR A 76 -10.49 -1.68 -4.95
N GLU A 77 -10.32 -0.40 -4.65
CA GLU A 77 -9.10 0.26 -4.22
C GLU A 77 -8.75 -0.13 -2.79
N VAL A 78 -9.72 -0.09 -1.88
CA VAL A 78 -9.54 -0.60 -0.51
C VAL A 78 -9.16 -2.09 -0.54
N GLN A 79 -9.84 -2.88 -1.37
CA GLN A 79 -9.52 -4.31 -1.52
C GLN A 79 -8.12 -4.55 -2.12
N ALA A 80 -7.70 -3.74 -3.10
CA ALA A 80 -6.39 -3.85 -3.71
C ALA A 80 -5.28 -3.50 -2.71
N VAL A 81 -5.44 -2.41 -1.94
CA VAL A 81 -4.52 -2.01 -0.87
C VAL A 81 -4.42 -3.11 0.19
N GLN A 82 -5.56 -3.54 0.74
CA GLN A 82 -5.64 -4.62 1.74
C GLN A 82 -4.87 -5.86 1.28
N LYS A 83 -5.18 -6.36 0.07
CA LYS A 83 -4.55 -7.57 -0.46
C LYS A 83 -3.07 -7.39 -0.78
N ALA A 84 -2.64 -6.21 -1.23
CA ALA A 84 -1.24 -5.95 -1.52
C ALA A 84 -0.37 -5.98 -0.25
N PHE A 85 -0.83 -5.38 0.84
CA PHE A 85 -0.14 -5.48 2.13
C PHE A 85 -0.22 -6.89 2.73
N ASP A 86 -1.34 -7.61 2.57
CA ASP A 86 -1.46 -9.02 2.96
C ASP A 86 -0.47 -9.91 2.19
N ALA A 87 -0.29 -9.66 0.89
CA ALA A 87 0.70 -10.33 0.05
C ALA A 87 2.13 -10.09 0.54
N ALA A 88 2.42 -8.91 1.08
CA ALA A 88 3.71 -8.56 1.69
C ALA A 88 3.85 -8.99 3.16
N LYS A 89 2.85 -9.69 3.72
CA LYS A 89 2.82 -10.15 5.13
C LYS A 89 2.91 -9.00 6.15
N ILE A 90 2.50 -7.79 5.78
CA ILE A 90 2.38 -6.65 6.68
C ILE A 90 0.96 -6.64 7.23
N LYS A 91 0.81 -6.67 8.56
CA LYS A 91 -0.48 -6.67 9.24
C LYS A 91 -0.93 -5.26 9.61
#